data_AF-A0A7X6TR28-F1
#
_entry.id   AF-A0A7X6TR28-F1
#
_cell.length_a   1.000
_cell.length_b   1.000
_cell.length_c   1.000
_cell.angle_alpha   90.00
_cell.angle_beta   90.00
_cell.angle_gamma   90.00
#
_symmetry.space_group_name_H-M   'P 1'
#
loop_
_entity.id
_entity.type
_entity.pdbx_description
1 polymer ?
#
loop_
_entity_poly.entity_id
_entity_poly.type
_entity_poly.pdbx_seq_one_letter_code
_entity_poly.pdbx_strand_id
1 'polypeptide(L)'
;MNVNLARFMKFSRVIIGFLILVIATFFISGCTKSLDSKTVMVNLEDYSLYPKVIEHILPDFNIMHSENKPYYILNDGGIVEVFDTQAAGAISTKIAKYWYPHYLATAIIAVDRDQTDEVILSWSDLYDTKKEVGFNDFPGNLQMITAAMAYGLEGKDYTLEKTMELLSFLYDKGQLKINSYDTPIMICFDSQATTLVREGRNLEIIVPNEGTFTYEKGLLSNEQLEFEGNINTVLNVLSLRTLENTNRLDSYPKNEAYSQAVNVMDYDHFATTTKNINCLLERKVYQAKRFMSIDHREHIHYALIYLIVITLWVSSVIRRSMQKAISYAAMFTGIILIGWILVRLIKYQTDVIPSLNRYLWYSYYIFQLTLPMVILWMAWAIDKPKEKIFPRRWWRTMAIFIGVLIVFVFTNDLHGLMFELDLSKPDWAVNYTYGIGYYLVLFVCMLNLSISFIILVIKSIKSPRKKRFIFPLSVFVLFGIYNYHYIARNPFIYETDVTIITGIFTMLMFESSIQSGLIPVNTKYIPIFLLSALRLKIINK
;
A
#
# COMPACT_ATOMS: atom_id res chain seq x y z
N MET A 1 17.06 40.27 -18.42
CA MET A 1 16.90 38.92 -17.83
C MET A 1 16.34 38.95 -16.40
N ASN A 2 16.68 39.94 -15.56
CA ASN A 2 16.30 40.00 -14.13
C ASN A 2 14.82 40.30 -13.83
N VAL A 3 14.11 41.08 -14.65
CA VAL A 3 12.72 41.50 -14.36
C VAL A 3 11.71 40.35 -14.51
N ASN A 4 11.95 39.42 -15.44
CA ASN A 4 11.11 38.24 -15.64
C ASN A 4 11.37 37.14 -14.59
N LEU A 5 12.60 37.06 -14.07
CA LEU A 5 12.96 36.15 -12.96
C LEU A 5 12.34 36.61 -11.63
N ALA A 6 12.29 37.93 -11.37
CA ALA A 6 11.64 38.48 -10.18
C ALA A 6 10.11 38.28 -10.18
N ARG A 7 9.45 38.37 -11.34
CA ARG A 7 8.02 38.01 -11.48
C ARG A 7 7.77 36.51 -11.34
N PHE A 8 8.68 35.68 -11.86
CA PHE A 8 8.65 34.23 -11.70
C PHE A 8 8.77 33.83 -10.23
N MET A 9 9.68 34.45 -9.46
CA MET A 9 9.75 34.25 -8.01
C MET A 9 8.47 34.68 -7.29
N LYS A 10 7.76 35.70 -7.77
CA LYS A 10 6.50 36.16 -7.14
C LYS A 10 5.35 35.15 -7.29
N PHE A 11 5.23 34.49 -8.45
CA PHE A 11 4.26 33.40 -8.65
C PHE A 11 4.69 32.09 -7.97
N SER A 12 6.00 31.80 -8.00
CA SER A 12 6.58 30.71 -7.21
C SER A 12 6.31 30.90 -5.72
N ARG A 13 6.34 32.12 -5.18
CA ARG A 13 6.00 32.41 -3.78
C ARG A 13 4.54 32.17 -3.44
N VAL A 14 3.61 32.33 -4.40
CA VAL A 14 2.20 32.00 -4.18
C VAL A 14 1.99 30.49 -4.17
N ILE A 15 2.65 29.77 -5.09
CA ILE A 15 2.61 28.30 -5.13
C ILE A 15 3.32 27.70 -3.90
N ILE A 16 4.50 28.20 -3.55
CA ILE A 16 5.24 27.83 -2.33
C ILE A 16 4.44 28.22 -1.09
N GLY A 17 3.82 29.39 -1.06
CA GLY A 17 2.98 29.82 0.06
C GLY A 17 1.75 28.92 0.25
N PHE A 18 1.12 28.49 -0.85
CA PHE A 18 0.03 27.51 -0.82
C PHE A 18 0.53 26.12 -0.41
N LEU A 19 1.69 25.69 -0.93
CA LEU A 19 2.33 24.43 -0.56
C LEU A 19 2.70 24.42 0.93
N ILE A 20 3.24 25.52 1.46
CA ILE A 20 3.55 25.69 2.89
C ILE A 20 2.28 25.72 3.73
N LEU A 21 1.20 26.35 3.26
CA LEU A 21 -0.08 26.33 3.98
C LEU A 21 -0.68 24.92 4.04
N VAL A 22 -0.58 24.16 2.94
CA VAL A 22 -0.98 22.74 2.87
C VAL A 22 -0.08 21.90 3.78
N ILE A 23 1.24 22.08 3.73
CA ILE A 23 2.20 21.40 4.62
C ILE A 23 1.95 21.76 6.09
N ALA A 24 1.65 23.02 6.41
CA ALA A 24 1.36 23.47 7.77
C ALA A 24 0.04 22.90 8.29
N THR A 25 -0.99 22.79 7.45
CA THR A 25 -2.24 22.10 7.80
C THR A 25 -2.04 20.58 7.97
N PHE A 26 -1.10 19.99 7.22
CA PHE A 26 -0.62 18.61 7.43
C PHE A 26 0.08 18.43 8.79
N PHE A 27 0.91 19.37 9.24
CA PHE A 27 1.60 19.26 10.53
C PHE A 27 0.70 19.54 11.74
N ILE A 28 -0.32 20.41 11.61
CA ILE A 28 -1.22 20.75 12.72
C ILE A 28 -2.25 19.64 13.00
N SER A 29 -2.53 18.77 12.03
CA SER A 29 -3.50 17.66 12.17
C SER A 29 -2.87 16.34 12.65
N GLY A 30 -1.55 16.29 12.82
CA GLY A 30 -0.79 15.07 13.12
C GLY A 30 -0.36 14.88 14.59
N CYS A 31 -0.87 15.66 15.55
CA CYS A 31 -0.61 15.39 16.97
C CYS A 31 -1.45 14.19 17.42
N THR A 32 -0.95 12.98 17.19
CA THR A 32 -1.45 11.78 17.86
C THR A 32 -1.02 11.81 19.31
N LYS A 33 -1.96 11.45 20.19
CA LYS A 33 -1.74 11.32 21.63
C LYS A 33 -0.74 10.17 21.84
N SER A 34 0.34 10.41 22.61
CA SER A 34 1.24 9.33 23.02
C SER A 34 0.44 8.26 23.77
N LEU A 35 0.70 7.00 23.49
CA LEU A 35 0.13 5.91 24.28
C LEU A 35 0.61 6.02 25.72
N ASP A 36 -0.29 5.72 26.65
CA ASP A 36 0.05 5.66 28.07
C ASP A 36 0.91 4.41 28.32
N SER A 37 1.95 4.52 29.16
CA SER A 37 2.87 3.40 29.44
C SER A 37 2.19 2.20 30.09
N LYS A 38 0.96 2.40 30.59
CA LYS A 38 0.07 1.34 31.11
C LYS A 38 -0.87 0.74 30.05
N THR A 39 -0.41 0.58 28.82
CA THR A 39 -1.20 -0.04 27.74
C THR A 39 -0.49 -1.27 27.19
N VAL A 40 -1.17 -2.42 27.21
CA VAL A 40 -0.72 -3.66 26.58
C VAL A 40 -1.53 -3.86 25.30
N MET A 41 -0.82 -3.92 24.18
CA MET A 41 -1.36 -4.20 22.86
C MET A 41 -1.23 -5.68 22.55
N VAL A 42 -2.35 -6.37 22.60
CA VAL A 42 -2.47 -7.79 22.26
C VAL A 42 -2.86 -7.95 20.79
N ASN A 43 -2.49 -9.08 20.18
CA ASN A 43 -2.87 -9.32 18.80
C ASN A 43 -4.39 -9.49 18.68
N LEU A 44 -4.96 -8.97 17.59
CA LEU A 44 -6.36 -9.23 17.25
C LEU A 44 -6.46 -10.63 16.64
N GLU A 45 -6.58 -11.63 17.52
CA GLU A 45 -6.64 -13.05 17.17
C GLU A 45 -7.93 -13.67 17.71
N ASP A 46 -8.77 -14.20 16.82
CA ASP A 46 -9.94 -14.97 17.22
C ASP A 46 -9.52 -16.19 18.06
N TYR A 47 -10.33 -16.48 19.09
CA TYR A 47 -10.13 -17.59 20.03
C TYR A 47 -8.82 -17.52 20.85
N SER A 48 -8.14 -16.37 20.88
CA SER A 48 -7.01 -16.14 21.77
C SER A 48 -7.49 -15.91 23.21
N LEU A 49 -6.96 -16.69 24.15
CA LEU A 49 -7.19 -16.53 25.59
C LEU A 49 -6.10 -15.69 26.27
N TYR A 50 -5.09 -15.25 25.52
CA TYR A 50 -3.98 -14.47 26.07
C TYR A 50 -4.38 -13.12 26.68
N PRO A 51 -5.38 -12.38 26.16
CA PRO A 51 -5.87 -11.16 26.83
C PRO A 51 -6.30 -11.43 28.28
N LYS A 52 -6.96 -12.57 28.54
CA LYS A 52 -7.34 -12.99 29.90
C LYS A 52 -6.11 -13.29 30.77
N VAL A 53 -5.02 -13.78 30.20
CA VAL A 53 -3.75 -13.94 30.95
C VAL A 53 -3.28 -12.56 31.42
N ILE A 54 -3.25 -11.57 30.52
CA ILE A 54 -2.81 -10.21 30.82
C ILE A 54 -3.66 -9.58 31.93
N GLU A 55 -4.98 -9.75 31.92
CA GLU A 55 -5.88 -9.26 32.98
C GLU A 55 -5.49 -9.77 34.38
N HIS A 56 -4.91 -10.97 34.48
CA HIS A 56 -4.50 -11.56 35.76
C HIS A 56 -3.08 -11.16 36.17
N ILE A 57 -2.15 -11.08 35.22
CA ILE A 57 -0.73 -10.85 35.52
C ILE A 57 -0.36 -9.36 35.55
N LEU A 58 -1.18 -8.50 34.93
CA LEU A 58 -1.02 -7.05 34.84
C LEU A 58 -2.40 -6.36 34.99
N PRO A 59 -3.07 -6.48 36.14
CA PRO A 59 -4.45 -5.99 36.32
C PRO A 59 -4.60 -4.46 36.21
N ASP A 60 -3.51 -3.73 36.46
CA ASP A 60 -3.45 -2.26 36.36
C ASP A 60 -3.27 -1.73 34.93
N PHE A 61 -3.14 -2.61 33.93
CA PHE A 61 -2.87 -2.23 32.54
C PHE A 61 -4.14 -2.27 31.69
N ASN A 62 -4.27 -1.30 30.80
CA ASN A 62 -5.33 -1.30 29.79
C ASN A 62 -4.95 -2.23 28.64
N ILE A 63 -5.85 -3.14 28.29
CA ILE A 63 -5.67 -4.04 27.15
C ILE A 63 -6.33 -3.43 25.92
N MET A 64 -5.57 -3.34 24.84
CA MET A 64 -6.05 -2.91 23.53
C MET A 64 -5.66 -3.93 22.47
N HIS A 65 -6.47 -4.08 21.44
CA HIS A 65 -6.16 -4.98 20.33
C HIS A 65 -5.49 -4.22 19.19
N SER A 66 -4.56 -4.87 18.50
CA SER A 66 -3.84 -4.31 17.36
C SER A 66 -3.77 -5.31 16.20
N GLU A 67 -3.91 -4.79 14.98
CA GLU A 67 -3.71 -5.54 13.71
C GLU A 67 -2.21 -5.72 13.38
N ASN A 68 -1.39 -5.96 14.41
CA ASN A 68 0.04 -6.30 14.32
C ASN A 68 0.95 -5.24 13.67
N LYS A 69 1.28 -4.20 14.45
CA LYS A 69 2.37 -3.24 14.17
C LYS A 69 3.25 -3.04 15.42
N PRO A 70 3.90 -4.11 15.92
CA PRO A 70 4.48 -4.13 17.26
C PRO A 70 5.56 -3.05 17.46
N TYR A 71 6.40 -2.82 16.44
CA TYR A 71 7.50 -1.85 16.52
C TYR A 71 7.05 -0.38 16.63
N TYR A 72 5.94 0.00 15.99
CA TYR A 72 5.42 1.37 16.10
C TYR A 72 4.86 1.62 17.50
N ILE A 73 4.12 0.65 18.03
CA ILE A 73 3.50 0.73 19.35
C ILE A 73 4.56 0.80 20.45
N LEU A 74 5.62 -0.02 20.34
CA LEU A 74 6.75 0.00 21.27
C LEU A 74 7.46 1.35 21.33
N ASN A 75 7.58 2.02 20.19
CA ASN A 75 8.23 3.33 20.10
C ASN A 75 7.37 4.44 20.74
N ASP A 76 6.04 4.28 20.76
CA ASP A 76 5.10 5.18 21.43
C ASP A 76 4.95 4.87 22.94
N GLY A 77 5.77 3.97 23.49
CA GLY A 77 5.80 3.61 24.90
C GLY A 77 4.86 2.47 25.32
N GLY A 78 4.19 1.83 24.36
CA GLY A 78 3.30 0.69 24.63
C GLY A 78 4.06 -0.63 24.82
N ILE A 79 3.40 -1.58 25.49
CA ILE A 79 3.83 -2.98 25.61
C ILE A 79 3.10 -3.78 24.52
N VAL A 80 3.76 -4.75 23.89
CA VAL A 80 3.17 -5.51 22.79
C VAL A 80 3.30 -7.02 22.97
N GLU A 81 2.26 -7.75 22.61
CA GLU A 81 2.33 -9.20 22.38
C GLU A 81 3.06 -9.49 21.06
N VAL A 82 4.07 -10.36 21.10
CA VAL A 82 4.83 -10.77 19.90
C VAL A 82 5.28 -12.23 20.00
N PHE A 83 5.70 -12.78 18.87
CA PHE A 83 6.42 -14.05 18.77
C PHE A 83 7.93 -13.86 19.01
N ASP A 84 8.64 -14.91 19.44
CA ASP A 84 10.10 -14.98 19.57
C ASP A 84 10.86 -14.46 18.34
N THR A 85 10.43 -14.84 17.14
CA THR A 85 11.01 -14.41 15.86
C THR A 85 10.97 -12.90 15.69
N GLN A 86 9.90 -12.24 16.16
CA GLN A 86 9.74 -10.80 16.14
C GLN A 86 10.52 -10.12 17.28
N ALA A 87 10.54 -10.76 18.46
CA ALA A 87 11.27 -10.29 19.64
C ALA A 87 12.79 -10.29 19.42
N ALA A 88 13.34 -11.36 18.83
CA ALA A 88 14.75 -11.48 18.50
C ALA A 88 15.23 -10.32 17.61
N GLY A 89 14.46 -10.01 16.56
CA GLY A 89 14.68 -8.86 15.70
C GLY A 89 14.70 -7.55 16.50
N ALA A 90 13.66 -7.31 17.32
CA ALA A 90 13.50 -6.09 18.11
C ALA A 90 14.66 -5.83 19.09
N ILE A 91 15.08 -6.88 19.82
CA ILE A 91 16.14 -6.82 20.82
C ILE A 91 17.48 -6.59 20.14
N SER A 92 17.76 -7.32 19.04
CA SER A 92 19.01 -7.15 18.27
C SER A 92 19.16 -5.73 17.69
N THR A 93 18.05 -5.11 17.26
CA THR A 93 18.03 -3.72 16.75
C THR A 93 17.86 -2.67 17.85
N LYS A 94 17.77 -3.07 19.12
CA LYS A 94 17.56 -2.19 20.29
C LYS A 94 16.28 -1.34 20.24
N ILE A 95 15.25 -1.83 19.52
CA ILE A 95 13.91 -1.22 19.50
C ILE A 95 13.18 -1.52 20.82
N ALA A 96 13.50 -2.68 21.42
CA ALA A 96 13.03 -3.07 22.73
C ALA A 96 14.19 -3.41 23.67
N LYS A 97 13.92 -3.39 24.97
CA LYS A 97 14.90 -3.72 26.01
C LYS A 97 14.64 -5.05 26.68
N TYR A 98 13.38 -5.44 26.82
CA TYR A 98 12.96 -6.63 27.56
C TYR A 98 12.05 -7.52 26.72
N TRP A 99 12.28 -8.83 26.81
CA TRP A 99 11.47 -9.89 26.22
C TRP A 99 11.03 -10.85 27.33
N TYR A 100 9.72 -11.08 27.44
CA TYR A 100 9.11 -11.94 28.43
C TYR A 100 8.31 -13.04 27.71
N PRO A 101 8.94 -14.19 27.37
CA PRO A 101 8.22 -15.32 26.80
C PRO A 101 7.30 -15.93 27.85
N HIS A 102 6.07 -16.27 27.48
CA HIS A 102 5.06 -16.77 28.42
C HIS A 102 4.57 -18.17 28.05
N TYR A 103 4.20 -18.38 26.78
CA TYR A 103 3.56 -19.62 26.35
C TYR A 103 4.03 -20.05 24.97
N LEU A 104 3.79 -21.32 24.64
CA LEU A 104 4.10 -21.89 23.34
C LEU A 104 2.88 -21.87 22.42
N ALA A 105 3.10 -21.55 21.15
CA ALA A 105 2.11 -21.62 20.09
C ALA A 105 2.67 -22.49 18.93
N THR A 106 2.02 -23.61 18.64
CA THR A 106 2.44 -24.52 17.57
C THR A 106 1.45 -24.48 16.42
N ALA A 107 1.93 -24.29 15.19
CA ALA A 107 1.08 -24.36 14.02
C ALA A 107 0.69 -25.82 13.75
N ILE A 108 -0.61 -26.09 13.64
CA ILE A 108 -1.18 -27.43 13.53
C ILE A 108 -2.30 -27.46 12.49
N ILE A 109 -2.82 -28.67 12.23
CA ILE A 109 -4.06 -28.89 11.50
C ILE A 109 -5.12 -29.35 12.52
N ALA A 110 -6.24 -28.65 12.61
CA ALA A 110 -7.38 -29.07 13.41
C ALA A 110 -8.47 -29.64 12.50
N VAL A 111 -8.96 -30.84 12.78
CA VAL A 111 -10.00 -31.52 12.00
C VAL A 111 -11.24 -31.70 12.85
N ASP A 112 -12.37 -31.18 12.38
CA ASP A 112 -13.65 -31.36 13.04
C ASP A 112 -14.26 -32.72 12.68
N ARG A 113 -14.27 -33.61 13.67
CA ARG A 113 -14.77 -34.98 13.54
C ARG A 113 -16.28 -35.07 13.45
N ASP A 114 -17.01 -33.99 13.76
CA ASP A 114 -18.44 -33.92 13.49
C ASP A 114 -18.74 -33.58 12.02
N GLN A 115 -17.76 -33.03 11.29
CA GLN A 115 -17.91 -32.59 9.89
C GLN A 115 -17.19 -33.50 8.89
N THR A 116 -16.13 -34.20 9.29
CA THR A 116 -15.36 -35.06 8.40
C THR A 116 -14.60 -36.19 9.10
N ASP A 117 -14.62 -37.36 8.48
CA ASP A 117 -13.83 -38.55 8.86
C ASP A 117 -12.53 -38.68 8.04
N GLU A 118 -12.16 -37.67 7.24
CA GLU A 118 -10.93 -37.71 6.44
C GLU A 118 -9.70 -37.86 7.34
N VAL A 119 -8.80 -38.78 6.98
CA VAL A 119 -7.56 -39.03 7.71
C VAL A 119 -6.50 -38.05 7.20
N ILE A 120 -6.19 -37.05 8.02
CA ILE A 120 -5.16 -36.04 7.77
C ILE A 120 -4.09 -36.21 8.84
N LEU A 121 -2.82 -36.33 8.44
CA LEU A 121 -1.68 -36.55 9.34
C LEU A 121 -0.55 -35.54 9.10
N SER A 122 -0.57 -34.83 7.98
CA SER A 122 0.52 -33.97 7.50
C SER A 122 0.03 -32.80 6.66
N TRP A 123 0.93 -31.87 6.31
CA TRP A 123 0.59 -30.78 5.40
C TRP A 123 0.33 -31.28 3.99
N SER A 124 1.08 -32.29 3.53
CA SER A 124 0.92 -32.86 2.19
C SER A 124 -0.45 -33.54 1.98
N ASP A 125 -1.07 -34.10 3.03
CA ASP A 125 -2.40 -34.71 2.91
C ASP A 125 -3.47 -33.70 2.49
N LEU A 126 -3.22 -32.40 2.69
CA LEU A 126 -4.11 -31.33 2.25
C LEU A 126 -4.18 -31.20 0.72
N TYR A 127 -3.26 -31.77 -0.06
CA TYR A 127 -3.41 -31.83 -1.53
C TYR A 127 -4.56 -32.75 -1.96
N ASP A 128 -4.87 -33.78 -1.17
CA ASP A 128 -5.85 -34.80 -1.54
C ASP A 128 -7.21 -34.59 -0.89
N THR A 129 -7.32 -33.66 0.06
CA THR A 129 -8.58 -33.36 0.74
C THR A 129 -9.66 -32.88 -0.22
N LYS A 130 -10.89 -33.34 0.02
CA LYS A 130 -12.08 -32.85 -0.69
C LYS A 130 -12.84 -31.80 0.11
N LYS A 131 -12.45 -31.56 1.36
CA LYS A 131 -13.14 -30.67 2.28
C LYS A 131 -12.62 -29.24 2.17
N GLU A 132 -13.39 -28.33 2.75
CA GLU A 132 -12.97 -26.95 2.90
C GLU A 132 -11.89 -26.85 3.98
N VAL A 133 -10.87 -26.04 3.71
CA VAL A 133 -9.74 -25.79 4.61
C VAL A 133 -9.76 -24.32 5.00
N GLY A 134 -10.01 -24.06 6.28
CA GLY A 134 -9.89 -22.73 6.89
C GLY A 134 -8.43 -22.33 7.01
N PHE A 135 -8.09 -21.17 6.46
CA PHE A 135 -6.77 -20.58 6.58
C PHE A 135 -6.92 -19.13 7.06
N ASN A 136 -6.32 -18.83 8.20
CA ASN A 136 -6.44 -17.52 8.80
C ASN A 136 -5.34 -16.58 8.33
N ASP A 137 -5.72 -15.46 7.71
CA ASP A 137 -4.80 -14.48 7.16
C ASP A 137 -4.56 -13.26 8.07
N PHE A 138 -4.98 -13.33 9.34
CA PHE A 138 -4.77 -12.24 10.28
C PHE A 138 -3.29 -11.79 10.32
N PRO A 139 -3.04 -10.47 10.24
CA PRO A 139 -1.68 -9.93 10.28
C PRO A 139 -0.90 -10.43 11.51
N GLY A 140 0.26 -11.05 11.28
CA GLY A 140 1.12 -11.61 12.34
C GLY A 140 1.10 -13.12 12.40
N ASN A 141 -0.07 -13.73 12.50
CA ASN A 141 -0.23 -15.19 12.48
C ASN A 141 0.10 -15.77 11.10
N LEU A 142 -0.27 -15.04 10.04
CA LEU A 142 -0.02 -15.42 8.66
C LEU A 142 1.45 -15.74 8.36
N GLN A 143 2.38 -14.93 8.89
CA GLN A 143 3.81 -15.16 8.67
C GLN A 143 4.29 -16.45 9.35
N MET A 144 3.86 -16.65 10.60
CA MET A 144 4.23 -17.81 11.42
C MET A 144 3.67 -19.10 10.82
N ILE A 145 2.37 -19.15 10.56
CA ILE A 145 1.69 -20.35 10.02
C ILE A 145 2.27 -20.72 8.64
N THR A 146 2.43 -19.76 7.73
CA THR A 146 2.96 -20.04 6.39
C THR A 146 4.40 -20.56 6.45
N ALA A 147 5.23 -20.03 7.35
CA ALA A 147 6.59 -20.51 7.56
C ALA A 147 6.61 -21.94 8.15
N ALA A 148 5.69 -22.25 9.07
CA ALA A 148 5.57 -23.59 9.64
C ALA A 148 5.18 -24.64 8.60
N MET A 149 4.22 -24.31 7.73
CA MET A 149 3.86 -25.15 6.58
C MET A 149 5.06 -25.35 5.64
N ALA A 150 5.79 -24.27 5.35
CA ALA A 150 6.95 -24.33 4.46
C ALA A 150 8.07 -25.20 5.02
N TYR A 151 8.36 -25.06 6.31
CA TYR A 151 9.30 -25.93 7.00
C TYR A 151 8.89 -27.39 6.96
N GLY A 152 7.61 -27.71 7.17
CA GLY A 152 7.12 -29.08 7.06
C GLY A 152 7.23 -29.64 5.64
N LEU A 153 6.86 -28.87 4.62
CA LEU A 153 6.83 -29.32 3.22
C LEU A 153 8.22 -29.38 2.55
N GLU A 154 9.17 -28.57 3.01
CA GLU A 154 10.49 -28.37 2.36
C GLU A 154 11.69 -28.66 3.27
N GLY A 155 11.51 -28.71 4.59
CA GLY A 155 12.55 -28.98 5.58
C GLY A 155 13.31 -27.74 6.05
N LYS A 156 14.56 -27.93 6.51
CA LYS A 156 15.35 -26.87 7.16
C LYS A 156 15.69 -25.68 6.25
N ASP A 157 15.95 -25.95 4.98
CA ASP A 157 16.31 -24.95 3.97
C ASP A 157 15.07 -24.46 3.19
N TYR A 158 13.91 -24.42 3.86
CA TYR A 158 12.63 -24.10 3.22
C TYR A 158 12.65 -22.76 2.50
N THR A 159 11.93 -22.74 1.39
CA THR A 159 11.46 -21.55 0.69
C THR A 159 9.96 -21.37 0.99
N LEU A 160 9.19 -20.67 0.17
CA LEU A 160 7.72 -20.61 0.31
C LEU A 160 7.02 -21.30 -0.88
N GLU A 161 7.76 -21.99 -1.73
CA GLU A 161 7.26 -22.44 -3.03
C GLU A 161 6.15 -23.48 -2.90
N LYS A 162 6.39 -24.57 -2.15
CA LYS A 162 5.41 -25.63 -1.96
C LYS A 162 4.20 -25.19 -1.14
N THR A 163 4.40 -24.30 -0.17
CA THR A 163 3.28 -23.74 0.61
C THR A 163 2.39 -22.88 -0.29
N MET A 164 2.97 -22.03 -1.15
CA MET A 164 2.18 -21.24 -2.09
C MET A 164 1.49 -22.12 -3.13
N GLU A 165 2.14 -23.20 -3.60
CA GLU A 165 1.54 -24.19 -4.49
C GLU A 165 0.33 -24.87 -3.84
N LEU A 166 0.49 -25.37 -2.61
CA LEU A 166 -0.59 -26.02 -1.85
C LEU A 166 -1.78 -25.07 -1.64
N LEU A 167 -1.52 -23.86 -1.14
CA LEU A 167 -2.58 -22.88 -0.90
C LEU A 167 -3.26 -22.44 -2.19
N SER A 168 -2.50 -22.21 -3.28
CA SER A 168 -3.07 -21.91 -4.60
C SER A 168 -3.94 -23.05 -5.11
N PHE A 169 -3.49 -24.29 -4.95
CA PHE A 169 -4.21 -25.47 -5.38
C PHE A 169 -5.55 -25.63 -4.62
N LEU A 170 -5.55 -25.42 -3.29
CA LEU A 170 -6.77 -25.40 -2.49
C LEU A 170 -7.70 -24.24 -2.88
N TYR A 171 -7.14 -23.08 -3.18
CA TYR A 171 -7.90 -21.91 -3.59
C TYR A 171 -8.56 -22.10 -4.96
N ASP A 172 -7.82 -22.61 -5.94
CA ASP A 172 -8.31 -22.89 -7.31
C ASP A 172 -9.44 -23.93 -7.32
N LYS A 173 -9.44 -24.86 -6.35
CA LYS A 173 -10.53 -25.82 -6.11
C LYS A 173 -11.72 -25.24 -5.34
N GLY A 174 -11.65 -24.00 -4.87
CA GLY A 174 -12.68 -23.36 -4.03
C GLY A 174 -12.75 -23.90 -2.59
N GLN A 175 -11.73 -24.65 -2.17
CA GLN A 175 -11.65 -25.32 -0.87
C GLN A 175 -10.99 -24.44 0.20
N LEU A 176 -10.09 -23.54 -0.18
CA LEU A 176 -9.47 -22.61 0.77
C LEU A 176 -10.47 -21.53 1.20
N LYS A 177 -10.81 -21.47 2.50
CA LYS A 177 -11.63 -20.42 3.08
C LYS A 177 -10.77 -19.52 3.95
N ILE A 178 -10.75 -18.24 3.62
CA ILE A 178 -9.98 -17.25 4.34
C ILE A 178 -10.78 -16.75 5.55
N ASN A 179 -10.12 -16.70 6.72
CA ASN A 179 -10.69 -16.21 7.98
C ASN A 179 -11.99 -16.91 8.40
N SER A 180 -12.02 -18.24 8.24
CA SER A 180 -13.16 -19.06 8.64
C SER A 180 -12.73 -20.21 9.54
N TYR A 181 -13.31 -20.25 10.74
CA TYR A 181 -13.18 -21.35 11.68
C TYR A 181 -14.33 -22.37 11.57
N ASP A 182 -15.33 -22.11 10.74
CA ASP A 182 -16.49 -23.02 10.57
C ASP A 182 -16.23 -24.14 9.55
N THR A 183 -14.97 -24.32 9.15
CA THR A 183 -14.56 -25.30 8.16
C THR A 183 -14.29 -26.68 8.80
N PRO A 184 -14.45 -27.78 8.04
CA PRO A 184 -14.13 -29.13 8.53
C PRO A 184 -12.66 -29.32 8.87
N ILE A 185 -11.76 -28.61 8.19
CA ILE A 185 -10.31 -28.66 8.41
C ILE A 185 -9.83 -27.22 8.60
N MET A 186 -9.01 -26.95 9.60
CA MET A 186 -8.49 -25.62 9.90
C MET A 186 -6.98 -25.67 10.08
N ILE A 187 -6.30 -24.65 9.57
CA ILE A 187 -4.87 -24.40 9.84
C ILE A 187 -4.81 -23.25 10.85
N CYS A 188 -4.38 -23.56 12.08
CA CYS A 188 -4.35 -22.61 13.18
C CYS A 188 -3.25 -22.95 14.20
N PHE A 189 -3.16 -22.18 15.28
CA PHE A 189 -2.35 -22.58 16.43
C PHE A 189 -3.09 -23.59 17.31
N ASP A 190 -2.33 -24.45 17.96
CA ASP A 190 -2.85 -25.45 18.91
C ASP A 190 -3.67 -24.82 20.04
N SER A 191 -3.22 -23.69 20.58
CA SER A 191 -3.98 -22.90 21.57
C SER A 191 -5.38 -22.52 21.08
N GLN A 192 -5.53 -22.09 19.83
CA GLN A 192 -6.83 -21.71 19.24
C GLN A 192 -7.74 -22.93 19.08
N ALA A 193 -7.19 -24.05 18.61
CA ALA A 193 -7.94 -25.30 18.53
C ALA A 193 -8.43 -25.77 19.91
N THR A 194 -7.62 -25.63 20.95
CA THR A 194 -8.04 -26.01 22.31
C THR A 194 -9.14 -25.12 22.87
N THR A 195 -9.12 -23.82 22.56
CA THR A 195 -10.23 -22.91 22.90
C THR A 195 -11.53 -23.39 22.26
N LEU A 196 -11.51 -23.76 20.98
CA LEU A 196 -12.67 -24.28 20.26
C LEU A 196 -13.16 -25.62 20.84
N VAL A 197 -12.26 -26.51 21.24
CA VAL A 197 -12.62 -27.75 21.94
C VAL A 197 -13.32 -27.46 23.27
N ARG A 198 -12.84 -26.45 24.04
CA ARG A 198 -13.48 -26.01 25.28
C ARG A 198 -14.86 -25.40 25.06
N GLU A 199 -15.08 -24.78 23.91
CA GLU A 199 -16.39 -24.26 23.48
C GLU A 199 -17.34 -25.37 22.97
N GLY A 200 -16.87 -26.63 22.95
CA GLY A 200 -17.69 -27.82 22.69
C GLY A 200 -17.51 -28.44 21.31
N ARG A 201 -16.55 -27.97 20.50
CA ARG A 201 -16.28 -28.58 19.19
C ARG A 201 -15.47 -29.87 19.31
N ASN A 202 -15.81 -30.85 18.49
CA ASN A 202 -15.12 -32.13 18.42
C ASN A 202 -13.90 -32.06 17.49
N LEU A 203 -12.89 -31.29 17.88
CA LEU A 203 -11.67 -31.12 17.09
C LEU A 203 -10.60 -32.14 17.47
N GLU A 204 -10.08 -32.83 16.47
CA GLU A 204 -8.81 -33.53 16.59
C GLU A 204 -7.67 -32.59 16.19
N ILE A 205 -6.67 -32.44 17.08
CA ILE A 205 -5.49 -31.62 16.86
C ILE A 205 -4.37 -32.50 16.30
N ILE A 206 -3.96 -32.23 15.06
CA ILE A 206 -2.92 -32.97 14.35
C ILE A 206 -1.66 -32.11 14.29
N VAL A 207 -0.61 -32.58 14.98
CA VAL A 207 0.75 -32.06 14.77
C VAL A 207 1.31 -32.72 13.51
N PRO A 208 1.64 -31.96 12.45
CA PRO A 208 2.04 -32.53 11.16
C PRO A 208 3.29 -33.41 11.25
N ASN A 209 3.20 -34.64 10.75
CA ASN A 209 4.29 -35.63 10.82
C ASN A 209 5.56 -35.20 10.07
N GLU A 210 5.43 -34.36 9.04
CA GLU A 210 6.53 -33.86 8.22
C GLU A 210 7.37 -32.80 8.95
N GLY A 211 6.81 -32.19 9.99
CA GLY A 211 7.42 -31.10 10.73
C GLY A 211 6.54 -29.85 10.78
N THR A 212 6.72 -29.06 11.83
CA THR A 212 6.08 -27.76 12.01
C THR A 212 6.92 -26.87 12.92
N PHE A 213 6.57 -25.59 13.01
CA PHE A 213 7.15 -24.69 14.00
C PHE A 213 6.31 -24.59 15.27
N THR A 214 7.03 -24.60 16.39
CA THR A 214 6.59 -24.07 17.66
C THR A 214 7.28 -22.72 17.88
N TYR A 215 6.53 -21.75 18.37
CA TYR A 215 7.02 -20.43 18.71
C TYR A 215 6.78 -20.13 20.17
N GLU A 216 7.66 -19.34 20.78
CA GLU A 216 7.36 -18.68 22.05
C GLU A 216 6.57 -17.39 21.78
N LYS A 217 5.46 -17.20 22.50
CA LYS A 217 4.68 -15.95 22.52
C LYS A 217 4.74 -15.30 23.89
N GLY A 218 4.76 -13.97 23.92
CA GLY A 218 5.03 -13.23 25.14
C GLY A 218 4.93 -11.72 24.95
N LEU A 219 5.45 -10.96 25.92
CA LEU A 219 5.45 -9.50 25.90
C LEU A 219 6.82 -8.92 25.60
N LEU A 220 6.82 -7.87 24.79
CA LEU A 220 7.98 -7.03 24.54
C LEU A 220 7.76 -5.64 25.15
N SER A 221 8.79 -5.11 25.81
CA SER A 221 8.71 -3.82 26.51
C SER A 221 10.02 -3.03 26.49
N ASN A 222 9.88 -1.71 26.57
CA ASN A 222 10.99 -0.76 26.80
C ASN A 222 11.20 -0.44 28.29
N GLU A 223 10.27 -0.85 29.15
CA GLU A 223 10.30 -0.72 30.60
C GLU A 223 10.29 -2.11 31.25
N GLN A 224 10.85 -2.19 32.46
CA GLN A 224 10.81 -3.44 33.21
C GLN A 224 9.38 -3.69 33.69
N LEU A 225 8.89 -4.92 33.50
CA LEU A 225 7.55 -5.32 33.91
C LEU A 225 7.64 -6.17 35.18
N GLU A 226 6.74 -5.92 36.11
CA GLU A 226 6.52 -6.75 37.29
C GLU A 226 5.19 -7.46 37.12
N PHE A 227 5.21 -8.79 37.17
CA PHE A 227 4.01 -9.61 36.98
C PHE A 227 3.43 -10.03 38.32
N GLU A 228 2.12 -9.97 38.45
CA GLU A 228 1.40 -10.46 39.62
C GLU A 228 1.17 -11.97 39.55
N GLY A 229 1.43 -12.65 40.68
CA GLY A 229 1.17 -14.07 40.82
C GLY A 229 2.11 -14.98 40.02
N ASN A 230 1.68 -16.23 39.82
CA ASN A 230 2.43 -17.22 39.07
C ASN A 230 1.83 -17.39 37.67
N ILE A 231 2.53 -16.87 36.65
CA ILE A 231 2.11 -16.90 35.24
C ILE A 231 1.77 -18.33 34.79
N ASN A 232 2.58 -19.33 35.15
CA ASN A 232 2.32 -20.73 34.76
C ASN A 232 1.00 -21.26 35.33
N THR A 233 0.59 -20.79 36.51
CA THR A 233 -0.70 -21.18 37.10
C THR A 233 -1.86 -20.61 36.29
N VAL A 234 -1.78 -19.34 35.88
CA VAL A 234 -2.79 -18.68 35.05
C VAL A 234 -2.88 -19.33 33.68
N LEU A 235 -1.73 -19.59 33.04
CA LEU A 235 -1.66 -20.28 31.74
C LEU A 235 -2.32 -21.66 31.81
N ASN A 236 -2.09 -22.43 32.88
CA ASN A 236 -2.69 -23.74 33.06
C ASN A 236 -4.22 -23.69 33.18
N VAL A 237 -4.76 -22.74 33.95
CA VAL A 237 -6.22 -22.53 34.08
C VAL A 237 -6.85 -22.17 32.74
N LEU A 238 -6.13 -21.38 31.92
CA LEU A 238 -6.57 -20.98 30.59
C LEU A 238 -6.22 -22.01 29.50
N SER A 239 -5.68 -23.18 29.87
CA SER A 239 -5.29 -24.24 28.93
C SER A 239 -4.30 -23.76 27.87
N LEU A 240 -3.34 -22.91 28.24
CA LEU A 240 -2.24 -22.49 27.38
C LEU A 240 -0.96 -23.27 27.74
N ARG A 241 -0.22 -23.71 26.73
CA ARG A 241 0.99 -24.52 26.91
C ARG A 241 2.15 -23.69 27.44
N THR A 242 2.71 -24.08 28.58
CA THR A 242 3.86 -23.40 29.20
C THR A 242 5.15 -23.69 28.44
N LEU A 243 6.18 -22.84 28.63
CA LEU A 243 7.49 -22.99 27.99
C LEU A 243 8.20 -24.31 28.33
N GLU A 244 7.99 -24.80 29.55
CA GLU A 244 8.59 -26.07 30.01
C GLU A 244 7.93 -27.30 29.34
N ASN A 245 6.79 -27.12 28.66
CA ASN A 245 6.02 -28.19 28.03
C ASN A 245 5.67 -29.34 29.02
N THR A 246 5.56 -29.01 30.31
CA THR A 246 5.44 -29.96 31.41
C THR A 246 4.00 -30.37 31.73
N ASN A 247 3.01 -29.69 31.15
CA ASN A 247 1.61 -29.86 31.56
C ASN A 247 0.82 -30.76 30.62
N ARG A 248 0.26 -31.83 31.20
CA ARG A 248 -0.68 -32.75 30.55
C ARG A 248 -2.09 -32.14 30.61
N LEU A 249 -2.39 -31.29 29.64
CA LEU A 249 -3.75 -30.77 29.43
C LEU A 249 -4.51 -31.79 28.57
N ASP A 250 -5.64 -32.30 29.05
CA ASP A 250 -6.44 -33.31 28.32
C ASP A 250 -6.92 -32.83 26.94
N SER A 251 -6.98 -31.52 26.73
CA SER A 251 -7.35 -30.88 25.46
C SER A 251 -6.23 -30.88 24.40
N TYR A 252 -5.01 -31.28 24.76
CA TYR A 252 -3.86 -31.30 23.86
C TYR A 252 -3.46 -32.73 23.48
N PRO A 253 -2.87 -32.94 22.29
CA PRO A 253 -2.19 -34.19 21.97
C PRO A 253 -1.09 -34.50 22.99
N LYS A 254 -0.73 -35.79 23.11
CA LYS A 254 0.38 -36.19 23.98
C LYS A 254 1.70 -35.57 23.51
N ASN A 255 2.63 -35.39 24.44
CA ASN A 255 3.93 -34.77 24.16
C ASN A 255 4.71 -35.45 23.03
N GLU A 256 4.53 -36.76 22.80
CA GLU A 256 5.18 -37.46 21.69
C GLU A 256 4.72 -36.95 20.32
N ALA A 257 3.47 -36.47 20.19
CA ALA A 257 2.96 -35.88 18.95
C ALA A 257 3.71 -34.59 18.59
N TYR A 258 4.20 -33.85 19.59
CA TYR A 258 4.98 -32.63 19.40
C TYR A 258 6.46 -32.87 19.08
N SER A 259 6.91 -34.14 18.98
CA SER A 259 8.31 -34.47 18.70
C SER A 259 8.85 -33.90 17.37
N GLN A 260 7.97 -33.65 16.40
CA GLN A 260 8.31 -33.06 15.10
C GLN A 260 8.16 -31.53 15.07
N ALA A 261 7.67 -30.92 16.15
CA ALA A 261 7.53 -29.48 16.26
C ALA A 261 8.84 -28.86 16.77
N VAL A 262 9.48 -28.03 15.95
CA VAL A 262 10.78 -27.43 16.28
C VAL A 262 10.66 -25.94 16.53
N ASN A 263 11.58 -25.37 17.31
CA ASN A 263 11.70 -23.93 17.44
C ASN A 263 12.43 -23.34 16.22
N VAL A 264 12.20 -22.05 15.94
CA VAL A 264 12.98 -21.34 14.91
C VAL A 264 14.39 -21.09 15.42
N MET A 265 15.37 -21.73 14.79
CA MET A 265 16.79 -21.60 15.16
C MET A 265 17.52 -20.52 14.38
N ASP A 266 17.15 -20.32 13.11
CA ASP A 266 17.73 -19.33 12.21
C ASP A 266 16.72 -18.21 11.95
N TYR A 267 16.78 -17.18 12.80
CA TYR A 267 15.89 -16.01 12.69
C TYR A 267 16.17 -15.17 11.44
N ASP A 268 17.40 -15.19 10.90
CA ASP A 268 17.77 -14.43 9.71
C ASP A 268 17.17 -15.06 8.45
N HIS A 269 17.27 -16.40 8.34
CA HIS A 269 16.60 -17.15 7.27
C HIS A 269 15.08 -16.99 7.37
N PHE A 270 14.52 -17.12 8.59
CA PHE A 270 13.09 -16.90 8.82
C PHE A 270 12.64 -15.50 8.36
N ALA A 271 13.32 -14.44 8.81
CA ALA A 271 12.95 -13.07 8.47
C ALA A 271 13.12 -12.77 6.98
N THR A 272 14.12 -13.36 6.32
CA THR A 272 14.37 -13.18 4.88
C THR A 272 13.29 -13.89 4.06
N THR A 273 12.97 -15.13 4.41
CA THR A 273 12.03 -15.99 3.68
C THR A 273 10.58 -15.50 3.85
N THR A 274 10.19 -15.13 5.07
CA THR A 274 8.82 -14.69 5.37
C THR A 274 8.49 -13.27 4.90
N LYS A 275 9.51 -12.51 4.49
CA LYS A 275 9.41 -11.09 4.14
C LYS A 275 8.34 -10.75 3.10
N ASN A 276 8.14 -11.63 2.12
CA ASN A 276 7.25 -11.39 0.99
C ASN A 276 5.96 -12.22 1.03
N ILE A 277 5.62 -12.85 2.16
CA ILE A 277 4.45 -13.77 2.27
C ILE A 277 3.17 -13.10 1.77
N ASN A 278 2.84 -11.90 2.25
CA ASN A 278 1.61 -11.20 1.84
C ASN A 278 1.58 -10.95 0.33
N CYS A 279 2.71 -10.57 -0.26
CA CYS A 279 2.82 -10.35 -1.70
C CYS A 279 2.65 -11.65 -2.50
N LEU A 280 3.24 -12.75 -2.01
CA LEU A 280 3.13 -14.06 -2.63
C LEU A 280 1.71 -14.61 -2.53
N LEU A 281 1.04 -14.50 -1.39
CA LEU A 281 -0.33 -14.95 -1.21
C LEU A 281 -1.29 -14.20 -2.14
N GLU A 282 -1.25 -12.86 -2.12
CA GLU A 282 -2.10 -12.04 -2.98
C GLU A 282 -1.93 -12.39 -4.46
N ARG A 283 -0.69 -12.55 -4.94
CA ARG A 283 -0.43 -12.79 -6.37
C ARG A 283 -0.56 -14.23 -6.81
N LYS A 284 -0.02 -15.18 -6.02
CA LYS A 284 0.05 -16.59 -6.38
C LYS A 284 -1.19 -17.36 -5.93
N VAL A 285 -1.76 -17.04 -4.77
CA VAL A 285 -2.91 -17.77 -4.22
C VAL A 285 -4.21 -17.06 -4.58
N TYR A 286 -4.41 -15.82 -4.13
CA TYR A 286 -5.69 -15.10 -4.33
C TYR A 286 -5.87 -14.57 -5.74
N GLN A 287 -4.80 -14.57 -6.53
CA GLN A 287 -4.78 -14.05 -7.89
C GLN A 287 -5.15 -12.55 -8.00
N ALA A 288 -4.97 -11.81 -6.91
CA ALA A 288 -5.29 -10.40 -6.78
C ALA A 288 -4.05 -9.49 -6.84
N LYS A 289 -4.28 -8.20 -7.08
CA LYS A 289 -3.26 -7.12 -7.10
C LYS A 289 -2.04 -7.47 -7.97
N ARG A 290 -2.26 -8.11 -9.12
CA ARG A 290 -1.19 -8.64 -9.97
C ARG A 290 -0.28 -7.55 -10.55
N PHE A 291 -0.84 -6.36 -10.78
CA PHE A 291 -0.14 -5.24 -11.42
C PHE A 291 0.13 -4.07 -10.47
N MET A 292 -0.27 -4.18 -9.19
CA MET A 292 0.02 -3.18 -8.17
C MET A 292 1.21 -3.62 -7.33
N SER A 293 1.98 -2.65 -6.88
CA SER A 293 2.83 -2.82 -5.70
C SER A 293 1.97 -3.13 -4.47
N ILE A 294 2.34 -4.13 -3.67
CA ILE A 294 1.54 -4.59 -2.51
C ILE A 294 2.20 -4.20 -1.19
N ASP A 295 3.52 -4.38 -1.09
CA ASP A 295 4.25 -4.13 0.15
C ASP A 295 4.99 -2.77 0.15
N HIS A 296 5.44 -2.38 1.34
CA HIS A 296 6.21 -1.16 1.56
C HIS A 296 7.44 -1.05 0.65
N ARG A 297 8.09 -2.18 0.31
CA ARG A 297 9.33 -2.19 -0.46
C ARG A 297 9.09 -2.01 -1.94
N GLU A 298 8.12 -2.73 -2.50
CA GLU A 298 7.66 -2.56 -3.86
C GLU A 298 7.22 -1.12 -4.07
N HIS A 299 6.45 -0.53 -3.15
CA HIS A 299 6.09 0.88 -3.21
C HIS A 299 7.32 1.80 -3.38
N ILE A 300 8.42 1.53 -2.65
CA ILE A 300 9.69 2.28 -2.78
C ILE A 300 10.33 2.03 -4.14
N HIS A 301 10.46 0.78 -4.57
CA HIS A 301 11.12 0.41 -5.83
C HIS A 301 10.37 0.97 -7.05
N TYR A 302 9.05 0.83 -7.11
CA TYR A 302 8.23 1.39 -8.18
C TYR A 302 8.29 2.91 -8.20
N ALA A 303 8.23 3.57 -7.04
CA ALA A 303 8.39 5.02 -6.97
C ALA A 303 9.76 5.47 -7.49
N LEU A 304 10.84 4.76 -7.13
CA LEU A 304 12.19 5.07 -7.59
C LEU A 304 12.32 4.96 -9.12
N ILE A 305 11.86 3.84 -9.70
CA ILE A 305 11.87 3.64 -11.16
C ILE A 305 11.08 4.76 -11.85
N TYR A 306 9.91 5.08 -11.33
CA TYR A 306 9.05 6.12 -11.89
C TYR A 306 9.68 7.52 -11.81
N LEU A 307 10.35 7.85 -10.70
CA LEU A 307 11.11 9.10 -10.55
C LEU A 307 12.24 9.21 -11.60
N ILE A 308 12.95 8.12 -11.86
CA ILE A 308 14.00 8.07 -12.89
C ILE A 308 13.38 8.35 -14.27
N VAL A 309 12.28 7.67 -14.61
CA VAL A 309 11.58 7.84 -15.90
C VAL A 309 11.11 9.28 -16.09
N ILE A 310 10.45 9.89 -15.08
CA ILE A 310 10.00 11.28 -15.16
C ILE A 310 11.20 12.21 -15.36
N THR A 311 12.28 12.03 -14.59
CA THR A 311 13.45 12.92 -14.65
C THR A 311 14.12 12.87 -16.02
N LEU A 312 14.28 11.67 -16.58
CA LEU A 312 14.82 11.48 -17.93
C LEU A 312 13.90 12.10 -18.98
N TRP A 313 12.58 11.91 -18.86
CA TRP A 313 11.60 12.48 -19.76
C TRP A 313 11.60 14.01 -19.74
N VAL A 314 11.55 14.63 -18.55
CA VAL A 314 11.62 16.09 -18.37
C VAL A 314 12.91 16.65 -18.99
N SER A 315 14.06 16.03 -18.68
CA SER A 315 15.35 16.44 -19.21
C SER A 315 15.40 16.36 -20.73
N SER A 316 14.85 15.29 -21.30
CA SER A 316 14.73 15.09 -22.74
C SER A 316 13.88 16.19 -23.39
N VAL A 317 12.70 16.49 -22.82
CA VAL A 317 11.80 17.55 -23.33
C VAL A 317 12.45 18.92 -23.25
N ILE A 318 13.07 19.27 -22.12
CA ILE A 318 13.72 20.58 -21.94
C ILE A 318 14.84 20.75 -22.97
N ARG A 319 15.69 19.73 -23.17
CA ARG A 319 16.82 19.78 -24.10
C ARG A 319 16.40 19.99 -25.55
N ARG A 320 15.31 19.37 -25.99
CA ARG A 320 14.83 19.50 -27.39
C ARG A 320 13.90 20.68 -27.62
N SER A 321 13.36 21.30 -26.56
CA SER A 321 12.40 22.40 -26.67
C SER A 321 13.08 23.76 -26.86
N MET A 322 12.87 24.40 -28.01
CA MET A 322 13.33 25.78 -28.24
C MET A 322 12.43 26.84 -27.59
N GLN A 323 11.14 26.55 -27.41
CA GLN A 323 10.19 27.47 -26.80
C GLN A 323 10.17 27.30 -25.28
N LYS A 324 10.36 28.42 -24.55
CA LYS A 324 10.35 28.42 -23.08
C LYS A 324 9.02 27.94 -22.48
N ALA A 325 7.88 28.19 -23.15
CA ALA A 325 6.59 27.73 -22.67
C ALA A 325 6.52 26.20 -22.57
N ILE A 326 7.03 25.48 -23.58
CA ILE A 326 7.09 24.01 -23.59
C ILE A 326 8.03 23.51 -22.51
N SER A 327 9.24 24.09 -22.38
CA SER A 327 10.20 23.72 -21.35
C SER A 327 9.64 23.92 -19.94
N TYR A 328 8.97 25.04 -19.68
CA TYR A 328 8.32 25.30 -18.39
C TYR A 328 7.14 24.37 -18.14
N ALA A 329 6.33 24.07 -19.15
CA ALA A 329 5.22 23.13 -19.02
C ALA A 329 5.71 21.73 -18.65
N ALA A 330 6.77 21.25 -19.32
CA ALA A 330 7.40 19.97 -19.01
C ALA A 330 8.00 19.97 -17.59
N MET A 331 8.65 21.06 -17.18
CA MET A 331 9.19 21.21 -15.82
C MET A 331 8.08 21.18 -14.76
N PHE A 332 7.00 21.95 -14.94
CA PHE A 332 5.87 21.94 -14.01
C PHE A 332 5.15 20.60 -13.98
N THR A 333 4.97 19.97 -15.14
CA THR A 333 4.43 18.59 -15.24
C THR A 333 5.29 17.62 -14.45
N GLY A 334 6.62 17.68 -14.63
CA GLY A 334 7.57 16.87 -13.85
C GLY A 334 7.46 17.08 -12.35
N ILE A 335 7.41 18.34 -11.89
CA ILE A 335 7.24 18.68 -10.47
C ILE A 335 5.93 18.11 -9.92
N ILE A 336 4.82 18.23 -10.67
CA ILE A 336 3.52 17.69 -10.26
C ILE A 336 3.57 16.16 -10.17
N LEU A 337 4.12 15.47 -11.16
CA LEU A 337 4.21 14.01 -11.17
C LEU A 337 5.14 13.47 -10.07
N ILE A 338 6.29 14.13 -9.84
CA ILE A 338 7.21 13.81 -8.75
C ILE A 338 6.53 14.05 -7.39
N GLY A 339 5.87 15.19 -7.21
CA GLY A 339 5.13 15.49 -6.00
C GLY A 339 4.05 14.45 -5.71
N TRP A 340 3.30 14.05 -6.75
CA TRP A 340 2.23 13.07 -6.61
C TRP A 340 2.76 11.69 -6.21
N ILE A 341 3.83 11.20 -6.85
CA ILE A 341 4.40 9.90 -6.47
C ILE A 341 5.01 9.94 -5.06
N LEU A 342 5.56 11.07 -4.62
CA LEU A 342 6.09 11.21 -3.26
C LEU A 342 4.98 11.17 -2.21
N VAL A 343 3.89 11.92 -2.42
CA VAL A 343 2.70 11.85 -1.54
C VAL A 343 2.15 10.44 -1.53
N ARG A 344 2.07 9.79 -2.69
CA ARG A 344 1.64 8.41 -2.81
C ARG A 344 2.54 7.49 -2.01
N LEU A 345 3.87 7.64 -2.13
CA LEU A 345 4.82 6.85 -1.35
C LEU A 345 4.57 7.04 0.15
N ILE A 346 4.49 8.29 0.63
CA ILE A 346 4.22 8.59 2.04
C ILE A 346 2.92 7.92 2.50
N LYS A 347 1.82 8.04 1.74
CA LYS A 347 0.52 7.40 2.07
C LYS A 347 0.67 5.92 2.38
N TYR A 348 1.43 5.19 1.57
CA TYR A 348 1.62 3.76 1.74
C TYR A 348 2.72 3.39 2.74
N GLN A 349 3.55 4.34 3.19
CA GLN A 349 4.51 4.13 4.30
C GLN A 349 3.93 4.52 5.66
N THR A 350 2.87 5.34 5.68
CA THR A 350 2.20 5.82 6.90
C THR A 350 0.74 5.38 6.92
N ASP A 351 0.48 4.16 6.44
CA ASP A 351 -0.87 3.59 6.37
C ASP A 351 -1.51 3.37 7.75
N VAL A 352 -0.67 3.32 8.80
CA VAL A 352 -1.00 3.11 10.21
C VAL A 352 -1.98 4.14 10.78
N ILE A 353 -1.92 5.39 10.31
CA ILE A 353 -2.71 6.50 10.85
C ILE A 353 -3.88 6.76 9.88
N PRO A 354 -5.12 6.31 10.17
CA PRO A 354 -6.22 6.34 9.20
C PRO A 354 -6.58 7.74 8.74
N SER A 355 -6.56 8.72 9.66
CA SER A 355 -6.82 10.13 9.36
C SER A 355 -5.77 10.69 8.39
N LEU A 356 -4.49 10.50 8.67
CA LEU A 356 -3.40 10.93 7.79
C LEU A 356 -3.48 10.26 6.42
N ASN A 357 -3.75 8.96 6.37
CA ASN A 357 -3.92 8.20 5.13
C ASN A 357 -5.05 8.80 4.27
N ARG A 358 -6.19 9.16 4.89
CA ARG A 358 -7.31 9.83 4.22
C ARG A 358 -6.94 11.20 3.66
N TYR A 359 -6.27 12.06 4.43
CA TYR A 359 -5.84 13.38 3.94
C TYR A 359 -4.74 13.31 2.88
N LEU A 360 -3.84 12.33 2.96
CA LEU A 360 -2.89 12.03 1.88
C LEU A 360 -3.62 11.58 0.60
N TRP A 361 -4.70 10.80 0.72
CA TRP A 361 -5.54 10.46 -0.42
C TRP A 361 -6.25 11.68 -1.02
N TYR A 362 -6.84 12.56 -0.21
CA TYR A 362 -7.44 13.83 -0.69
C TYR A 362 -6.42 14.71 -1.41
N SER A 363 -5.17 14.72 -0.94
CA SER A 363 -4.11 15.52 -1.57
C SER A 363 -3.76 15.07 -3.01
N TYR A 364 -4.16 13.86 -3.43
CA TYR A 364 -4.00 13.43 -4.83
C TYR A 364 -4.71 14.38 -5.81
N TYR A 365 -5.81 14.98 -5.36
CA TYR A 365 -6.60 15.91 -6.18
C TYR A 365 -5.89 17.25 -6.43
N ILE A 366 -4.90 17.62 -5.60
CA ILE A 366 -4.01 18.75 -5.90
C ILE A 366 -3.31 18.51 -7.23
N PHE A 367 -2.77 17.31 -7.42
CA PHE A 367 -2.04 16.94 -8.63
C PHE A 367 -2.98 16.71 -9.81
N GLN A 368 -4.09 16.01 -9.60
CA GLN A 368 -5.08 15.75 -10.67
C GLN A 368 -5.70 17.03 -11.23
N LEU A 369 -5.97 18.05 -10.40
CA LEU A 369 -6.54 19.32 -10.85
C LEU A 369 -5.49 20.24 -11.49
N THR A 370 -4.26 20.26 -10.96
CA THR A 370 -3.21 21.17 -11.46
C THR A 370 -2.58 20.67 -12.77
N LEU A 371 -2.55 19.36 -13.02
CA LEU A 371 -1.93 18.78 -14.21
C LEU A 371 -2.62 19.22 -15.53
N PRO A 372 -3.97 19.08 -15.70
CA PRO A 372 -4.69 19.63 -16.85
C PRO A 372 -4.54 21.14 -16.98
N MET A 373 -4.44 21.87 -15.86
CA MET A 373 -4.29 23.32 -15.85
C MET A 373 -2.95 23.75 -16.47
N VAL A 374 -1.86 23.04 -16.18
CA VAL A 374 -0.54 23.27 -16.79
C VAL A 374 -0.59 22.98 -18.29
N ILE A 375 -1.26 21.91 -18.71
CA ILE A 375 -1.43 21.54 -20.12
C ILE A 375 -2.24 22.62 -20.86
N LEU A 376 -3.32 23.12 -20.25
CA LEU A 376 -4.14 24.20 -20.82
C LEU A 376 -3.35 25.51 -20.96
N TRP A 377 -2.59 25.86 -19.92
CA TRP A 377 -1.70 27.01 -19.98
C TRP A 377 -0.67 26.88 -21.10
N MET A 378 -0.04 25.72 -21.25
CA MET A 378 0.92 25.46 -22.32
C MET A 378 0.26 25.60 -23.70
N ALA A 379 -0.88 24.94 -23.91
CA ALA A 379 -1.63 25.00 -25.17
C ALA A 379 -1.95 26.44 -25.55
N TRP A 380 -2.30 27.28 -24.57
CA TRP A 380 -2.50 28.71 -24.77
C TRP A 380 -1.19 29.48 -25.06
N ALA A 381 -0.09 29.18 -24.36
CA ALA A 381 1.16 29.94 -24.39
C ALA A 381 2.09 29.63 -25.58
N ILE A 382 1.87 28.52 -26.28
CA ILE A 382 2.76 27.97 -27.33
C ILE A 382 3.02 28.89 -28.52
N ASP A 383 2.10 29.82 -28.81
CA ASP A 383 2.17 30.80 -29.90
C ASP A 383 2.51 32.22 -29.39
N LYS A 384 2.75 32.38 -28.08
CA LYS A 384 2.98 33.69 -27.46
C LYS A 384 4.47 34.04 -27.42
N PRO A 385 4.81 35.33 -27.59
CA PRO A 385 6.19 35.80 -27.45
C PRO A 385 6.67 35.59 -26.00
N LYS A 386 7.99 35.48 -25.81
CA LYS A 386 8.61 35.16 -24.51
C LYS A 386 8.13 36.05 -23.35
N GLU A 387 7.82 37.31 -23.63
CA GLU A 387 7.37 38.30 -22.65
C GLU A 387 5.90 38.17 -22.24
N LYS A 388 5.10 37.41 -23.00
CA LYS A 388 3.64 37.24 -22.82
C LYS A 388 3.23 35.79 -22.55
N ILE A 389 4.17 34.95 -22.14
CA ILE A 389 3.95 33.53 -21.83
C ILE A 389 2.96 33.33 -20.66
N PHE A 390 2.88 34.29 -19.72
CA PHE A 390 1.99 34.18 -18.57
C PHE A 390 0.69 35.00 -18.75
N PRO A 391 -0.47 34.34 -18.84
CA PRO A 391 -1.77 35.00 -18.95
C PRO A 391 -2.19 35.64 -17.61
N ARG A 392 -2.61 36.91 -17.63
CA ARG A 392 -2.85 37.66 -16.39
C ARG A 392 -4.20 37.43 -15.71
N ARG A 393 -5.30 37.38 -16.47
CA ARG A 393 -6.66 37.39 -15.89
C ARG A 393 -7.32 36.00 -15.84
N TRP A 394 -7.54 35.36 -16.99
CA TRP A 394 -8.28 34.09 -17.05
C TRP A 394 -7.60 32.96 -16.27
N TRP A 395 -6.28 32.84 -16.36
CA TRP A 395 -5.53 31.78 -15.68
C TRP A 395 -5.52 31.97 -14.17
N ARG A 396 -5.48 33.22 -13.70
CA ARG A 396 -5.63 33.51 -12.27
C ARG A 396 -7.02 33.12 -11.76
N THR A 397 -8.07 33.43 -12.51
CA THR A 397 -9.44 33.01 -12.16
C THR A 397 -9.55 31.48 -12.12
N MET A 398 -8.99 30.79 -13.12
CA MET A 398 -8.95 29.32 -13.14
C MET A 398 -8.15 28.75 -11.96
N ALA A 399 -7.03 29.39 -11.59
CA ALA A 399 -6.21 28.98 -10.45
C ALA A 399 -6.98 29.08 -9.13
N ILE A 400 -7.72 30.18 -8.95
CA ILE A 400 -8.57 30.40 -7.78
C ILE A 400 -9.68 29.34 -7.76
N PHE A 401 -10.33 29.09 -8.89
CA PHE A 401 -11.38 28.07 -8.99
C PHE A 401 -10.85 26.67 -8.65
N ILE A 402 -9.69 26.28 -9.19
CA ILE A 402 -9.02 25.02 -8.83
C ILE A 402 -8.67 24.98 -7.34
N GLY A 403 -8.18 26.09 -6.77
CA GLY A 403 -7.92 26.20 -5.33
C GLY A 403 -9.17 25.96 -4.48
N VAL A 404 -10.31 26.50 -4.89
CA VAL A 404 -11.61 26.25 -4.22
C VAL A 404 -12.00 24.77 -4.33
N LEU A 405 -11.84 24.14 -5.49
CA LEU A 405 -12.11 22.71 -5.65
C LEU A 405 -11.19 21.85 -4.77
N ILE A 406 -9.92 22.20 -4.63
CA ILE A 406 -9.00 21.51 -3.73
C ILE A 406 -9.49 21.61 -2.28
N VAL A 407 -9.85 22.81 -1.81
CA VAL A 407 -10.40 23.00 -0.46
C VAL A 407 -11.70 22.20 -0.28
N PHE A 408 -12.54 22.16 -1.31
CA PHE A 408 -13.75 21.34 -1.32
C PHE A 408 -13.44 19.84 -1.17
N VAL A 409 -12.39 19.32 -1.81
CA VAL A 409 -11.97 17.92 -1.58
C VAL A 409 -11.50 17.69 -0.14
N PHE A 410 -10.67 18.59 0.40
CA PHE A 410 -10.15 18.45 1.77
C PHE A 410 -11.24 18.59 2.85
N THR A 411 -12.37 19.21 2.53
CA THR A 411 -13.51 19.36 3.44
C THR A 411 -14.55 18.25 3.29
N ASN A 412 -14.24 17.18 2.53
CA ASN A 412 -15.16 16.06 2.30
C ASN A 412 -15.72 15.45 3.59
N ASP A 413 -14.92 15.39 4.66
CA ASP A 413 -15.37 14.85 5.95
C ASP A 413 -16.57 15.62 6.55
N LEU A 414 -16.81 16.87 6.12
CA LEU A 414 -17.93 17.70 6.58
C LEU A 414 -19.22 17.47 5.78
N HIS A 415 -19.13 17.06 4.51
CA HIS A 415 -20.26 17.07 3.59
C HIS A 415 -20.47 15.78 2.79
N GLY A 416 -19.50 14.88 2.71
CA GLY A 416 -19.58 13.58 2.02
C GLY A 416 -19.79 13.64 0.51
N LEU A 417 -19.73 14.83 -0.10
CA LEU A 417 -20.08 15.03 -1.52
C LEU A 417 -19.01 14.53 -2.50
N MET A 418 -17.75 14.35 -2.07
CA MET A 418 -16.72 13.72 -2.91
C MET A 418 -16.79 12.21 -2.78
N PHE A 419 -16.74 11.72 -1.55
CA PHE A 419 -16.77 10.30 -1.21
C PHE A 419 -17.66 10.11 0.00
N GLU A 420 -18.56 9.14 -0.09
CA GLU A 420 -19.31 8.68 1.08
C GLU A 420 -18.47 7.55 1.69
N LEU A 421 -17.91 7.82 2.86
CA LEU A 421 -17.01 6.92 3.58
C LEU A 421 -17.72 6.34 4.79
N ASP A 422 -17.72 5.02 4.90
CA ASP A 422 -18.17 4.33 6.11
C ASP A 422 -17.00 4.11 7.06
N LEU A 423 -16.68 5.15 7.86
CA LEU A 423 -15.54 5.11 8.79
C LEU A 423 -15.73 4.12 9.96
N SER A 424 -16.92 3.52 10.09
CA SER A 424 -17.16 2.48 11.09
C SER A 424 -16.52 1.14 10.70
N LYS A 425 -16.18 0.95 9.42
CA LYS A 425 -15.58 -0.27 8.91
C LYS A 425 -14.10 -0.08 8.58
N PRO A 426 -13.25 -1.10 8.84
CA PRO A 426 -11.82 -1.02 8.55
C PRO A 426 -11.52 -0.92 7.04
N ASP A 427 -12.42 -1.41 6.18
CA ASP A 427 -12.29 -1.45 4.73
C ASP A 427 -12.85 -0.20 4.01
N TRP A 428 -13.09 0.90 4.73
CA TRP A 428 -13.64 2.16 4.21
C TRP A 428 -12.88 2.69 2.99
N ALA A 429 -11.57 2.43 2.90
CA ALA A 429 -10.72 2.89 1.80
C ALA A 429 -10.91 2.07 0.51
N VAL A 430 -11.46 0.86 0.62
CA VAL A 430 -11.78 -0.03 -0.51
C VAL A 430 -13.25 0.12 -0.88
N ASN A 431 -14.14 0.11 0.10
CA ASN A 431 -15.59 0.10 -0.08
C ASN A 431 -16.20 1.48 0.17
N TYR A 432 -16.03 2.36 -0.80
CA TYR A 432 -16.61 3.71 -0.83
C TYR A 432 -17.38 3.97 -2.13
N THR A 433 -18.30 4.92 -2.07
CA THR A 433 -19.08 5.41 -3.23
C THR A 433 -18.61 6.79 -3.65
N TYR A 434 -18.76 7.09 -4.95
CA TYR A 434 -18.43 8.39 -5.52
C TYR A 434 -19.63 9.33 -5.42
N GLY A 435 -19.46 10.47 -4.75
CA GLY A 435 -20.48 11.51 -4.67
C GLY A 435 -20.47 12.47 -5.88
N ILE A 436 -21.47 13.36 -5.94
CA ILE A 436 -21.61 14.33 -7.06
C ILE A 436 -20.40 15.26 -7.23
N GLY A 437 -19.73 15.60 -6.13
CA GLY A 437 -18.54 16.44 -6.09
C GLY A 437 -17.35 15.79 -6.83
N TYR A 438 -17.21 14.46 -6.73
CA TYR A 438 -16.20 13.73 -7.48
C TYR A 438 -16.40 13.90 -8.99
N TYR A 439 -17.63 13.73 -9.47
CA TYR A 439 -17.95 13.89 -10.89
C TYR A 439 -17.76 15.33 -11.37
N LEU A 440 -18.00 16.34 -10.52
CA LEU A 440 -17.67 17.74 -10.83
C LEU A 440 -16.16 17.93 -11.04
N VAL A 441 -15.32 17.39 -10.15
CA VAL A 441 -13.86 17.48 -10.27
C VAL A 441 -13.36 16.74 -11.52
N LEU A 442 -13.88 15.54 -11.78
CA LEU A 442 -13.58 14.78 -12.99
C LEU A 442 -13.96 15.56 -14.25
N PHE A 443 -15.16 16.14 -14.27
CA PHE A 443 -15.64 16.96 -15.38
C PHE A 443 -14.70 18.15 -15.64
N VAL A 444 -14.31 18.88 -14.59
CA VAL A 444 -13.38 20.02 -14.70
C VAL A 444 -12.04 19.57 -15.26
N CYS A 445 -11.49 18.44 -14.80
CA CYS A 445 -10.23 17.88 -15.32
C CYS A 445 -10.33 17.53 -16.80
N MET A 446 -11.36 16.76 -17.18
CA MET A 446 -11.58 16.33 -18.57
C MET A 446 -11.90 17.50 -19.51
N LEU A 447 -12.62 18.51 -19.02
CA LEU A 447 -12.91 19.73 -19.78
C LEU A 447 -11.62 20.52 -20.07
N ASN A 448 -10.76 20.71 -19.06
CA ASN A 448 -9.46 21.37 -19.25
C ASN A 448 -8.58 20.63 -20.27
N LEU A 449 -8.52 19.30 -20.19
CA LEU A 449 -7.77 18.47 -21.16
C LEU A 449 -8.37 18.59 -22.57
N SER A 450 -9.70 18.52 -22.70
CA SER A 450 -10.40 18.64 -23.98
C SER A 450 -10.16 19.99 -24.64
N ILE A 451 -10.29 21.09 -23.88
CA ILE A 451 -10.02 22.45 -24.38
C ILE A 451 -8.56 22.57 -24.81
N SER A 452 -7.63 22.04 -24.02
CA SER A 452 -6.20 22.05 -24.37
C SER A 452 -5.93 21.35 -25.69
N PHE A 453 -6.51 20.16 -25.87
CA PHE A 453 -6.39 19.39 -27.09
C PHE A 453 -6.97 20.13 -28.30
N ILE A 454 -8.17 20.70 -28.16
CA ILE A 454 -8.83 21.50 -29.21
C ILE A 454 -7.95 22.69 -29.60
N ILE A 455 -7.39 23.43 -28.63
CA ILE A 455 -6.49 24.57 -28.89
C ILE A 455 -5.25 24.11 -29.68
N LEU A 456 -4.63 23.00 -29.29
CA LEU A 456 -3.47 22.46 -29.99
C LEU A 456 -3.84 22.06 -31.44
N VAL A 457 -4.96 21.36 -31.63
CA VAL A 457 -5.46 20.98 -32.96
C VAL A 457 -5.66 22.21 -33.82
N ILE A 458 -6.40 23.23 -33.34
CA ILE A 458 -6.66 24.48 -34.07
C ILE A 458 -5.35 25.15 -34.49
N LYS A 459 -4.38 25.26 -33.57
CA LYS A 459 -3.07 25.87 -33.85
C LYS A 459 -2.22 25.05 -34.82
N SER A 460 -2.48 23.74 -34.92
CA SER A 460 -1.76 22.83 -35.81
C SER A 460 -2.38 22.67 -37.20
N ILE A 461 -3.54 23.29 -37.50
CA ILE A 461 -4.25 23.12 -38.78
C ILE A 461 -3.37 23.46 -39.99
N LYS A 462 -2.50 24.47 -39.85
CA LYS A 462 -1.56 24.91 -40.91
C LYS A 462 -0.28 24.07 -40.98
N SER A 463 -0.12 23.08 -40.10
CA SER A 463 1.04 22.20 -40.08
C SER A 463 0.98 21.19 -41.23
N PRO A 464 2.10 20.91 -41.93
CA PRO A 464 2.19 19.83 -42.92
C PRO A 464 1.81 18.45 -42.36
N ARG A 465 1.88 18.30 -41.03
CA ARG A 465 1.58 17.05 -40.31
C ARG A 465 0.16 16.98 -39.75
N LYS A 466 -0.78 17.82 -40.20
CA LYS A 466 -2.13 17.95 -39.63
C LYS A 466 -2.88 16.62 -39.42
N LYS A 467 -2.69 15.60 -40.26
CA LYS A 467 -3.34 14.27 -40.12
C LYS A 467 -2.81 13.44 -38.95
N ARG A 468 -1.65 13.78 -38.37
CA ARG A 468 -1.04 13.05 -37.25
C ARG A 468 -1.66 13.37 -35.89
N PHE A 469 -2.63 14.29 -35.82
CA PHE A 469 -3.36 14.56 -34.57
C PHE A 469 -4.10 13.33 -34.00
N ILE A 470 -4.31 12.30 -34.83
CA ILE A 470 -4.91 11.01 -34.44
C ILE A 470 -4.11 10.33 -33.33
N PHE A 471 -2.78 10.48 -33.27
CA PHE A 471 -1.97 9.86 -32.21
C PHE A 471 -2.33 10.42 -30.81
N PRO A 472 -2.23 11.72 -30.54
CA PRO A 472 -2.66 12.26 -29.24
C PRO A 472 -4.16 12.12 -29.00
N LEU A 473 -5.00 12.12 -30.05
CA LEU A 473 -6.43 11.79 -29.89
C LEU A 473 -6.61 10.37 -29.35
N SER A 474 -5.86 9.41 -29.89
CA SER A 474 -5.93 8.01 -29.45
C SER A 474 -5.49 7.86 -28.00
N VAL A 475 -4.40 8.54 -27.59
CA VAL A 475 -3.95 8.56 -26.19
C VAL A 475 -5.02 9.16 -25.27
N PHE A 476 -5.65 10.26 -25.69
CA PHE A 476 -6.74 10.91 -24.94
C PHE A 476 -7.96 9.99 -24.77
N VAL A 477 -8.39 9.33 -25.84
CA VAL A 477 -9.53 8.39 -25.80
C VAL A 477 -9.21 7.18 -24.90
N LEU A 478 -8.01 6.60 -25.04
CA LEU A 478 -7.57 5.48 -24.20
C LEU A 478 -7.52 5.86 -22.71
N PHE A 479 -7.07 7.08 -22.39
CA PHE A 479 -7.09 7.58 -21.02
C PHE A 479 -8.52 7.74 -20.49
N GLY A 480 -9.46 8.21 -21.32
CA GLY A 480 -10.88 8.28 -20.97
C GLY A 480 -11.48 6.89 -20.68
N ILE A 481 -11.18 5.91 -21.53
CA ILE A 481 -11.60 4.50 -21.35
C ILE A 481 -11.03 3.93 -20.04
N TYR A 482 -9.74 4.17 -19.77
CA TYR A 482 -9.10 3.75 -18.52
C TYR A 482 -9.83 4.31 -17.29
N ASN A 483 -10.10 5.63 -17.26
CA ASN A 483 -10.80 6.25 -16.13
C ASN A 483 -12.21 5.69 -15.95
N TYR A 484 -12.95 5.47 -17.04
CA TYR A 484 -14.28 4.86 -16.98
C TYR A 484 -14.23 3.47 -16.33
N HIS A 485 -13.34 2.60 -16.79
CA HIS A 485 -13.21 1.25 -16.22
C HIS A 485 -12.67 1.24 -14.79
N TYR A 486 -11.81 2.19 -14.44
CA TYR A 486 -11.32 2.36 -13.07
C TYR A 486 -12.47 2.73 -12.12
N ILE A 487 -13.31 3.70 -12.51
CA ILE A 487 -14.51 4.10 -11.74
C ILE A 487 -15.53 2.97 -11.67
N ALA A 488 -15.72 2.22 -12.77
CA ALA A 488 -16.60 1.06 -12.82
C ALA A 488 -16.07 -0.17 -12.06
N ARG A 489 -14.92 -0.05 -11.36
CA ARG A 489 -14.28 -1.12 -10.59
C ARG A 489 -14.04 -2.39 -11.40
N ASN A 490 -13.65 -2.26 -12.68
CA ASN A 490 -13.26 -3.42 -13.48
C ASN A 490 -12.02 -4.10 -12.83
N PRO A 491 -12.05 -5.42 -12.54
CA PRO A 491 -11.00 -6.09 -11.78
C PRO A 491 -9.58 -5.87 -12.32
N PHE A 492 -9.39 -5.93 -13.64
CA PHE A 492 -8.06 -5.79 -14.25
C PHE A 492 -7.51 -4.37 -14.20
N ILE A 493 -8.38 -3.36 -14.17
CA ILE A 493 -7.99 -1.95 -14.23
C ILE A 493 -7.95 -1.33 -12.83
N TYR A 494 -8.86 -1.71 -11.96
CA TYR A 494 -8.92 -1.22 -10.58
C TYR A 494 -7.68 -1.64 -9.78
N GLU A 495 -7.08 -2.77 -10.10
CA GLU A 495 -5.80 -3.22 -9.54
C GLU A 495 -4.57 -2.47 -10.06
N THR A 496 -4.71 -1.45 -10.91
CA THR A 496 -3.57 -0.66 -11.39
C THR A 496 -3.38 0.62 -10.58
N ASP A 497 -2.13 1.11 -10.49
CA ASP A 497 -1.84 2.35 -9.77
C ASP A 497 -2.24 3.59 -10.60
N VAL A 498 -3.36 4.21 -10.24
CA VAL A 498 -3.91 5.38 -10.93
C VAL A 498 -2.93 6.55 -11.03
N THR A 499 -2.03 6.72 -10.05
CA THR A 499 -1.05 7.81 -10.02
C THR A 499 0.00 7.60 -11.10
N ILE A 500 0.54 6.38 -11.18
CA ILE A 500 1.57 6.01 -12.17
C ILE A 500 0.95 6.02 -13.57
N ILE A 501 -0.21 5.38 -13.75
CA ILE A 501 -0.86 5.29 -15.06
C ILE A 501 -1.24 6.68 -15.58
N THR A 502 -1.81 7.56 -14.75
CA THR A 502 -2.16 8.93 -15.16
C THR A 502 -0.93 9.71 -15.63
N GLY A 503 0.20 9.60 -14.94
CA GLY A 503 1.40 10.29 -15.38
C GLY A 503 2.06 9.68 -16.61
N ILE A 504 1.99 8.36 -16.81
CA ILE A 504 2.38 7.72 -18.08
C ILE A 504 1.53 8.27 -19.23
N PHE A 505 0.20 8.28 -19.10
CA PHE A 505 -0.70 8.85 -20.11
C PHE A 505 -0.40 10.33 -20.37
N THR A 506 -0.05 11.08 -19.33
CA THR A 506 0.34 12.50 -19.48
C THR A 506 1.62 12.66 -20.28
N MET A 507 2.66 11.88 -19.97
CA MET A 507 3.92 11.90 -20.72
C MET A 507 3.71 11.45 -22.17
N LEU A 508 2.91 10.41 -22.41
CA LEU A 508 2.54 9.93 -23.75
C LEU A 508 1.73 10.98 -24.53
N MET A 509 0.81 11.67 -23.88
CA MET A 509 0.00 12.73 -24.51
C MET A 509 0.88 13.90 -24.94
N PHE A 510 1.83 14.28 -24.09
CA PHE A 510 2.80 15.33 -24.40
C PHE A 510 3.74 14.91 -25.53
N GLU A 511 4.26 13.69 -25.48
CA GLU A 511 5.17 13.12 -26.49
C GLU A 511 4.49 12.98 -27.85
N SER A 512 3.30 12.38 -27.88
CA SER A 512 2.52 12.21 -29.10
C SER A 512 2.15 13.56 -29.71
N SER A 513 1.87 14.58 -28.90
CA SER A 513 1.64 15.96 -29.37
C SER A 513 2.89 16.59 -29.99
N ILE A 514 4.08 16.36 -29.42
CA ILE A 514 5.37 16.80 -30.01
C ILE A 514 5.62 16.09 -31.34
N GLN A 515 5.57 14.77 -31.37
CA GLN A 515 5.92 13.97 -32.56
C GLN A 515 4.96 14.21 -33.74
N SER A 516 3.69 14.42 -33.43
CA SER A 516 2.64 14.76 -34.40
C SER A 516 2.76 16.18 -34.93
N GLY A 517 3.56 17.04 -34.28
CA GLY A 517 3.76 18.43 -34.68
C GLY A 517 2.63 19.37 -34.24
N LEU A 518 1.81 18.95 -33.26
CA LEU A 518 0.86 19.82 -32.55
C LEU A 518 1.60 20.78 -31.62
N ILE A 519 2.67 20.29 -30.99
CA ILE A 519 3.63 21.08 -30.24
C ILE A 519 4.87 21.27 -31.13
N PRO A 520 5.19 22.50 -31.58
CA PRO A 520 6.29 22.74 -32.48
C PRO A 520 7.61 22.63 -31.72
N VAL A 521 8.37 21.56 -32.01
CA VAL A 521 9.73 21.36 -31.52
C VAL A 521 10.67 21.34 -32.71
N ASN A 522 11.64 22.24 -32.74
CA ASN A 522 12.57 22.35 -33.86
C ASN A 522 13.74 21.38 -33.68
N THR A 523 13.51 20.11 -34.00
CA THR A 523 14.54 19.05 -33.89
C THR A 523 15.54 19.05 -35.05
N LYS A 524 15.29 19.82 -36.12
CA LYS A 524 16.09 19.80 -37.37
C LYS A 524 16.88 21.07 -37.62
N TYR A 525 16.96 22.01 -36.68
CA TYR A 525 17.69 23.26 -36.92
C TYR A 525 19.18 23.01 -37.19
N ILE A 526 19.83 22.09 -36.47
CA ILE A 526 21.24 21.76 -36.70
C ILE A 526 21.47 21.24 -38.13
N PRO A 527 20.74 20.21 -38.62
CA PRO A 527 20.81 19.79 -40.02
C PRO A 527 20.53 20.92 -41.02
N ILE A 528 19.57 21.80 -40.74
CA ILE A 528 19.25 22.94 -41.61
C ILE A 528 20.45 23.90 -41.67
N PHE A 529 21.08 24.21 -40.54
CA PHE A 529 22.27 25.08 -40.52
C PHE A 529 23.48 24.43 -41.19
N LEU A 530 23.65 23.11 -41.08
CA LEU A 530 24.76 22.37 -41.68
C LEU A 530 24.59 22.13 -43.19
N LEU A 531 23.36 21.92 -43.66
CA LEU A 531 23.06 21.53 -45.05
C LEU A 531 22.51 22.68 -45.90
N SER A 532 22.19 23.84 -45.31
CA SER A 532 21.69 24.99 -46.03
C SER A 532 22.79 25.64 -46.87
N ALA A 533 22.54 25.80 -48.17
CA ALA A 533 23.39 26.60 -49.07
C ALA A 533 23.37 28.11 -48.74
N LEU A 534 22.41 28.56 -47.93
CA LEU A 534 22.33 29.95 -47.45
C LEU A 534 23.27 30.14 -46.25
N ARG A 535 24.01 31.27 -46.25
CA ARG A 535 24.84 31.71 -45.10
C ARG A 535 23.93 32.17 -43.95
N LEU A 536 23.41 31.21 -43.20
CA LEU A 536 22.57 31.47 -42.04
C LEU A 536 23.43 31.82 -40.82
N LYS A 537 23.09 32.91 -40.11
CA LYS A 537 23.71 33.29 -38.84
C LYS A 537 22.64 33.42 -37.77
N ILE A 538 22.86 32.82 -36.60
CA ILE A 538 21.99 33.04 -35.43
C ILE A 538 22.34 34.42 -34.87
N ILE A 539 21.37 35.33 -34.90
CA ILE A 539 21.51 36.66 -34.31
C ILE A 539 20.76 36.62 -32.98
N ASN A 540 21.48 36.84 -31.88
CA ASN A 540 20.85 37.03 -30.58
C ASN A 540 20.31 38.47 -30.55
N LYS A 541 19.00 38.64 -30.41
CA LYS A 541 18.38 39.96 -30.21
C LYS A 541 18.31 40.30 -28.74
#